data_AF-A0ABD3USY0-F1
#
_entry.id   AF-A0ABD3USY0-F1
#
_cell.length_a   1.000
_cell.length_b   1.000
_cell.length_c   1.000
_cell.angle_alpha   90.00
_cell.angle_beta   90.00
_cell.angle_gamma   90.00
#
_symmetry.space_group_name_H-M   'P 1'
#
loop_
_entity.id
_entity.type
_entity.pdbx_description
1 polymer ?
#
loop_
_entity_poly.entity_id
_entity_poly.type
_entity_poly.pdbx_seq_one_letter_code
_entity_poly.pdbx_strand_id
1 'polypeptide(L)'
;MNVLSFLHSRLLVLYFSLNFQYIPVFVQSLLACKSMQHCTCYEQKVPVFHDSFPDYEERKKFRLAKVLDCVRFGLNRVPDFGLIDKLNIDTILLNGNGIKSVDKYSFSNITVTKIDMSDNPLHTIDRYAFLHMKDKLESLVLSGTKIKIGESLHFLNGLSNLKELDISRIILEGNVLPLYFLNLYGLYSLKRLVISGLKLKDIAPGTFLGLESITSLGMGSNDFVYIPEEVKRLTNLKYLSVTGCRHITITRNALEDFKLLEFLELFNLGLHYFPGYAIQDLDNLKKLDVSYNYIKELHNDSFPGIYRLETMMLSGNPLRFHDTMFGRLEESLEEIDISNMALTTLPLGPLKRLQRLKLLSAGFNMFNLIDDDFLDGLSLKHLDINNMKTLGYVSPRAFREMLAPFDLDIRGNGVRSLSFMLGARPLFYGKVDANFNPLECDCALGKLFHERPVNGPLFGSCTFPNDTDINYEFVIYANMAEDFSKRGDLGSRLISNCELTETKYRSVMNASANLHKLLARLNAVLFTSLVYRNIIAVI
;
A
#
# COMPACT_ATOMS: atom_id res chain seq x y z
N MET A 1 53.43 8.35 -60.67
CA MET A 1 52.01 8.70 -60.50
C MET A 1 51.34 8.13 -59.24
N ASN A 2 52.07 7.54 -58.27
CA ASN A 2 51.46 6.96 -57.04
C ASN A 2 51.87 7.65 -55.72
N VAL A 3 52.29 8.91 -55.74
CA VAL A 3 52.59 9.68 -54.51
C VAL A 3 51.67 10.89 -54.33
N LEU A 4 50.93 11.30 -55.38
CA LEU A 4 50.02 12.46 -55.34
C LEU A 4 48.59 12.14 -54.87
N SER A 5 48.12 10.88 -54.96
CA SER A 5 46.76 10.52 -54.45
C SER A 5 46.73 10.25 -52.94
N PHE A 6 47.87 9.93 -52.32
CA PHE A 6 47.94 9.64 -50.88
C PHE A 6 48.01 10.91 -50.02
N LEU A 7 48.48 12.03 -50.57
CA LEU A 7 48.49 13.33 -49.89
C LEU A 7 47.15 14.07 -50.01
N HIS A 8 46.37 13.83 -51.07
CA HIS A 8 45.05 14.47 -51.26
C HIS A 8 43.99 13.92 -50.29
N SER A 9 44.03 12.62 -49.95
CA SER A 9 43.07 12.01 -49.02
C SER A 9 43.30 12.44 -47.56
N ARG A 10 44.55 12.67 -47.13
CA ARG A 10 44.85 13.16 -45.77
C ARG A 10 44.61 14.65 -45.59
N LEU A 11 44.78 15.47 -46.63
CA LEU A 11 44.44 16.89 -46.58
C LEU A 11 42.92 17.11 -46.54
N LEU A 12 42.11 16.30 -47.24
CA LEU A 12 40.65 16.33 -47.09
C LEU A 12 40.19 15.90 -45.70
N VAL A 13 40.80 14.87 -45.10
CA VAL A 13 40.48 14.47 -43.71
C VAL A 13 40.87 15.54 -42.70
N LEU A 14 42.01 16.23 -42.90
CA LEU A 14 42.41 17.35 -42.03
C LEU A 14 41.54 18.61 -42.22
N TYR A 15 41.09 18.89 -43.45
CA TYR A 15 40.17 19.99 -43.75
C TYR A 15 38.76 19.75 -43.18
N PHE A 16 38.31 18.48 -43.11
CA PHE A 16 37.05 18.11 -42.45
C PHE A 16 37.16 18.10 -40.91
N SER A 17 38.35 17.91 -40.32
CA SER A 17 38.52 17.91 -38.87
C SER A 17 38.67 19.31 -38.22
N LEU A 18 38.87 20.38 -39.00
CA LEU A 18 39.12 21.73 -38.46
C LEU A 18 37.91 22.69 -38.53
N ASN A 19 36.75 22.26 -39.07
CA ASN A 19 35.58 23.13 -39.26
C ASN A 19 34.28 22.67 -38.57
N PHE A 20 34.31 21.70 -37.66
CA PHE A 20 33.15 21.36 -36.83
C PHE A 20 33.17 22.11 -35.48
N GLN A 21 32.94 23.42 -35.52
CA GLN A 21 32.21 24.06 -34.42
C GLN A 21 30.72 23.83 -34.68
N TYR A 22 30.05 23.16 -33.75
CA TYR A 22 28.62 22.78 -33.74
C TYR A 22 28.21 21.59 -34.62
N ILE A 23 28.58 20.37 -34.18
CA ILE A 23 27.71 19.20 -34.39
C ILE A 23 26.72 19.19 -33.21
N PRO A 24 25.40 19.36 -33.42
CA PRO A 24 24.45 19.13 -32.34
C PRO A 24 24.54 17.65 -31.95
N VAL A 25 24.91 17.38 -30.71
CA VAL A 25 24.79 16.04 -30.12
C VAL A 25 23.29 15.74 -30.04
N PHE A 26 22.76 15.03 -31.03
CA PHE A 26 21.42 14.47 -30.93
C PHE A 26 21.46 13.34 -29.92
N VAL A 27 20.98 13.60 -28.70
CA VAL A 27 20.67 12.54 -27.74
C VAL A 27 19.47 11.78 -28.28
N GLN A 28 19.68 10.72 -29.04
CA GLN A 28 18.62 9.80 -29.44
C GLN A 28 18.26 8.96 -28.22
N SER A 29 17.01 9.07 -27.76
CA SER A 29 16.45 8.14 -26.79
C SER A 29 16.19 6.84 -27.53
N LEU A 30 17.05 5.84 -27.33
CA LEU A 30 16.84 4.52 -27.91
C LEU A 30 15.88 3.72 -27.02
N LEU A 31 15.11 2.84 -27.64
CA LEU A 31 14.09 2.03 -26.99
C LEU A 31 14.58 0.57 -26.97
N ALA A 32 14.50 -0.12 -25.83
CA ALA A 32 14.80 -1.56 -25.71
C ALA A 32 13.61 -2.32 -25.14
N CYS A 33 13.42 -3.60 -25.49
CA CYS A 33 12.34 -4.40 -24.93
C CYS A 33 12.84 -5.45 -23.93
N LYS A 34 12.45 -5.31 -22.66
CA LYS A 34 12.72 -6.29 -21.60
C LYS A 34 11.90 -7.58 -21.76
N SER A 35 10.72 -7.51 -22.38
CA SER A 35 9.89 -8.66 -22.74
C SER A 35 9.05 -8.39 -23.99
N MET A 36 8.30 -9.38 -24.48
CA MET A 36 7.38 -9.18 -25.61
C MET A 36 6.21 -8.23 -25.29
N GLN A 37 5.89 -7.99 -24.01
CA GLN A 37 4.76 -7.14 -23.61
C GLN A 37 5.19 -5.79 -23.01
N HIS A 38 6.43 -5.69 -22.53
CA HIS A 38 6.96 -4.51 -21.83
C HIS A 38 8.28 -4.07 -22.45
N CYS A 39 8.31 -2.83 -22.94
CA CYS A 39 9.54 -2.18 -23.39
C CYS A 39 9.92 -1.02 -22.47
N THR A 40 11.20 -0.71 -22.42
CA THR A 40 11.77 0.36 -21.60
C THR A 40 12.64 1.30 -22.40
N CYS A 41 12.68 2.58 -22.01
CA CYS A 41 13.66 3.51 -22.55
C CYS A 41 15.09 3.15 -22.12
N TYR A 42 16.12 3.55 -22.86
CA TYR A 42 17.50 3.62 -22.37
C TYR A 42 18.25 4.82 -22.97
N GLU A 43 19.16 5.40 -22.19
CA GLU A 43 19.99 6.53 -22.62
C GLU A 43 21.38 6.00 -23.03
N GLN A 44 21.76 6.15 -24.30
CA GLN A 44 23.14 5.90 -24.73
C GLN A 44 23.94 7.20 -24.64
N LYS A 45 24.94 7.25 -23.74
CA LYS A 45 25.94 8.33 -23.66
C LYS A 45 27.13 8.06 -24.59
N VAL A 46 26.89 7.84 -25.88
CA VAL A 46 27.96 7.62 -26.87
C VAL A 46 27.68 8.50 -28.08
N PRO A 47 28.69 9.15 -28.70
CA PRO A 47 28.49 9.84 -29.97
C PRO A 47 28.06 8.81 -31.03
N VAL A 48 26.79 8.85 -31.41
CA VAL A 48 26.22 7.97 -32.44
C VAL A 48 26.78 8.40 -33.79
N PHE A 49 27.84 7.72 -34.24
CA PHE A 49 28.19 7.69 -35.65
C PHE A 49 27.38 6.55 -36.28
N HIS A 50 26.36 6.93 -37.06
CA HIS A 50 25.40 6.09 -37.79
C HIS A 50 24.18 5.56 -37.03
N ASP A 51 23.03 5.64 -37.72
CA ASP A 51 21.70 5.14 -37.39
C ASP A 51 21.69 3.67 -36.92
N SER A 52 22.07 3.41 -35.67
CA SER A 52 21.93 2.10 -35.05
C SER A 52 20.47 1.91 -34.61
N PHE A 53 19.62 1.55 -35.57
CA PHE A 53 18.31 0.99 -35.30
C PHE A 53 18.44 -0.30 -34.47
N PRO A 54 17.46 -0.63 -33.62
CA PRO A 54 17.37 -1.95 -32.99
C PRO A 54 17.40 -3.05 -34.06
N ASP A 55 18.07 -4.17 -33.75
CA ASP A 55 18.13 -5.33 -34.63
C ASP A 55 16.71 -5.85 -34.97
N TYR A 56 16.57 -6.59 -36.07
CA TYR A 56 15.29 -7.15 -36.53
C TYR A 56 14.47 -7.87 -35.45
N GLU A 57 15.10 -8.62 -34.54
CA GLU A 57 14.47 -9.30 -33.42
C GLU A 57 13.99 -8.33 -32.32
N GLU A 58 14.70 -7.23 -32.08
CA GLU A 58 14.20 -6.17 -31.19
C GLU A 58 12.99 -5.44 -31.79
N ARG A 59 12.99 -5.17 -33.11
CA ARG A 59 11.82 -4.60 -33.80
C ARG A 59 10.57 -5.47 -33.69
N LYS A 60 10.70 -6.81 -33.65
CA LYS A 60 9.55 -7.71 -33.41
C LYS A 60 8.96 -7.54 -32.01
N LYS A 61 9.80 -7.35 -30.99
CA LYS A 61 9.33 -7.15 -29.61
C LYS A 61 8.48 -5.89 -29.47
N PHE A 62 8.85 -4.80 -30.16
CA PHE A 62 8.05 -3.56 -30.20
C PHE A 62 6.66 -3.69 -30.83
N ARG A 63 6.49 -4.63 -31.78
CA ARG A 63 5.19 -4.89 -32.41
C ARG A 63 4.21 -5.63 -31.48
N LEU A 64 4.72 -6.32 -30.48
CA LEU A 64 3.95 -7.09 -29.50
C LEU A 64 3.76 -6.35 -28.17
N ALA A 65 4.58 -5.33 -27.92
CA ALA A 65 4.58 -4.58 -26.68
C ALA A 65 3.31 -3.77 -26.51
N LYS A 66 2.72 -3.83 -25.30
CA LYS A 66 1.53 -3.06 -24.92
C LYS A 66 1.87 -1.89 -24.01
N VAL A 67 2.96 -1.99 -23.26
CA VAL A 67 3.41 -0.96 -22.33
C VAL A 67 4.82 -0.51 -22.70
N LEU A 68 5.00 0.80 -22.77
CA LEU A 68 6.30 1.44 -22.82
C LEU A 68 6.57 2.14 -21.49
N ASP A 69 7.49 1.59 -20.71
CA ASP A 69 7.89 2.05 -19.39
C ASP A 69 9.20 2.85 -19.46
N CYS A 70 9.07 4.16 -19.33
CA CYS A 70 10.17 5.10 -19.29
C CYS A 70 10.18 5.89 -17.99
N VAL A 71 9.78 5.28 -16.87
CA VAL A 71 9.78 5.92 -15.54
C VAL A 71 11.18 6.26 -15.05
N ARG A 72 11.43 7.52 -14.67
CA ARG A 72 12.69 8.00 -14.06
C ARG A 72 13.96 7.68 -14.86
N PHE A 73 13.87 7.73 -16.20
CA PHE A 73 15.02 7.50 -17.10
C PHE A 73 15.85 8.75 -17.39
N GLY A 74 15.49 9.91 -16.84
CA GLY A 74 16.21 11.17 -17.06
C GLY A 74 15.89 11.83 -18.41
N LEU A 75 14.75 11.48 -19.04
CA LEU A 75 14.35 12.03 -20.33
C LEU A 75 14.08 13.54 -20.22
N ASN A 76 14.64 14.34 -21.13
CA ASN A 76 14.40 15.80 -21.18
C ASN A 76 13.31 16.19 -22.20
N ARG A 77 12.86 15.23 -23.01
CA ARG A 77 11.83 15.38 -24.05
C ARG A 77 11.06 14.08 -24.23
N VAL A 78 9.87 14.16 -24.81
CA VAL A 78 9.13 12.98 -25.25
C VAL A 78 9.96 12.22 -26.30
N PRO A 79 10.10 10.89 -26.21
CA PRO A 79 10.79 10.09 -27.23
C PRO A 79 10.18 10.26 -28.62
N ASP A 80 11.01 10.23 -29.66
CA ASP A 80 10.52 10.24 -31.03
C ASP A 80 10.01 8.85 -31.43
N PHE A 81 8.69 8.70 -31.48
CA PHE A 81 8.02 7.45 -31.88
C PHE A 81 8.07 7.17 -33.38
N GLY A 82 8.47 8.15 -34.21
CA GLY A 82 8.59 7.98 -35.67
C GLY A 82 9.71 7.03 -36.09
N LEU A 83 10.65 6.76 -35.19
CA LEU A 83 11.78 5.87 -35.44
C LEU A 83 11.43 4.38 -35.35
N ILE A 84 10.19 4.00 -34.98
CA ILE A 84 9.81 2.60 -34.89
C ILE A 84 8.58 2.31 -35.76
N ASP A 85 8.80 1.56 -36.83
CA ASP A 85 7.74 1.10 -37.72
C ASP A 85 6.71 0.22 -36.97
N LYS A 86 5.45 0.67 -36.95
CA LYS A 86 4.28 -0.07 -36.44
C LYS A 86 4.34 -0.40 -34.94
N LEU A 87 4.40 0.62 -34.09
CA LEU A 87 4.20 0.47 -32.65
C LEU A 87 2.75 0.05 -32.33
N ASN A 88 2.58 -0.95 -31.46
CA ASN A 88 1.29 -1.42 -30.95
C ASN A 88 1.14 -1.14 -29.44
N ILE A 89 1.71 -0.02 -29.00
CA ILE A 89 1.72 0.39 -27.59
C ILE A 89 0.36 0.97 -27.24
N ASP A 90 -0.21 0.51 -26.12
CA ASP A 90 -1.44 1.03 -25.54
C ASP A 90 -1.16 2.03 -24.40
N THR A 91 -0.08 1.82 -23.65
CA THR A 91 0.25 2.61 -22.45
C THR A 91 1.67 3.13 -22.51
N ILE A 92 1.84 4.42 -22.24
CA ILE A 92 3.14 5.08 -22.13
C ILE A 92 3.29 5.65 -20.72
N LEU A 93 4.38 5.26 -20.05
CA LEU A 93 4.77 5.77 -18.73
C LEU A 93 6.03 6.63 -18.89
N LEU A 94 5.90 7.94 -18.71
CA LEU A 94 6.97 8.94 -18.81
C LEU A 94 7.18 9.66 -17.47
N ASN A 95 6.65 9.14 -16.37
CA ASN A 95 6.65 9.83 -15.09
C ASN A 95 8.04 9.91 -14.43
N GLY A 96 8.25 10.99 -13.67
CA GLY A 96 9.50 11.26 -12.96
C GLY A 96 10.70 11.56 -13.85
N ASN A 97 10.48 12.17 -15.02
CA ASN A 97 11.53 12.60 -15.94
C ASN A 97 11.75 14.13 -15.92
N GLY A 98 12.61 14.64 -16.80
CA GLY A 98 12.95 16.05 -16.97
C GLY A 98 12.22 16.74 -18.13
N ILE A 99 11.07 16.23 -18.58
CA ILE A 99 10.35 16.75 -19.75
C ILE A 99 9.75 18.12 -19.42
N LYS A 100 10.08 19.14 -20.23
CA LYS A 100 9.67 20.54 -19.99
C LYS A 100 8.49 21.02 -20.84
N SER A 101 8.28 20.42 -22.00
CA SER A 101 7.22 20.81 -22.94
C SER A 101 6.77 19.61 -23.76
N VAL A 102 5.51 19.61 -24.17
CA VAL A 102 4.96 18.69 -25.17
C VAL A 102 4.49 19.52 -26.36
N ASP A 103 5.05 19.26 -27.54
CA ASP A 103 4.66 19.93 -28.78
C ASP A 103 3.63 19.10 -29.58
N LYS A 104 3.10 19.68 -30.66
CA LYS A 104 2.13 19.01 -31.54
C LYS A 104 2.64 17.74 -32.24
N TYR A 105 3.95 17.52 -32.30
CA TYR A 105 4.56 16.39 -33.01
C TYR A 105 4.98 15.26 -32.07
N SER A 106 5.11 15.54 -30.77
CA SER A 106 5.59 14.63 -29.73
C SER A 106 4.87 13.28 -29.73
N PHE A 107 3.58 13.24 -30.06
CA PHE A 107 2.78 12.00 -30.14
C PHE A 107 2.18 11.75 -31.52
N SER A 108 2.66 12.42 -32.57
CA SER A 108 2.07 12.37 -33.92
C SER A 108 2.14 10.99 -34.59
N ASN A 109 3.16 10.20 -34.27
CA ASN A 109 3.40 8.87 -34.87
C ASN A 109 2.92 7.70 -34.01
N ILE A 110 2.16 7.97 -32.95
CA ILE A 110 1.66 6.94 -32.03
C ILE A 110 0.21 7.20 -31.64
N THR A 111 -0.51 6.14 -31.31
CA THR A 111 -1.88 6.24 -30.81
C THR A 111 -2.05 5.31 -29.64
N VAL A 112 -2.32 5.86 -28.47
CA VAL A 112 -2.34 5.14 -27.20
C VAL A 112 -3.65 5.37 -26.46
N THR A 113 -3.94 4.49 -25.51
CA THR A 113 -5.10 4.60 -24.61
C THR A 113 -4.72 5.25 -23.29
N LYS A 114 -3.44 5.19 -22.86
CA LYS A 114 -3.01 5.75 -21.57
C LYS A 114 -1.66 6.45 -21.67
N ILE A 115 -1.58 7.63 -21.05
CA ILE A 115 -0.35 8.40 -20.92
C ILE A 115 -0.18 8.86 -19.47
N ASP A 116 0.94 8.50 -18.85
CA ASP A 116 1.38 9.07 -17.58
C ASP A 116 2.61 9.95 -17.81
N MET A 117 2.48 11.26 -17.53
CA MET A 117 3.58 12.23 -17.57
C MET A 117 3.79 12.90 -16.21
N SER A 118 3.32 12.26 -15.12
CA SER A 118 3.42 12.83 -13.78
C SER A 118 4.86 13.12 -13.35
N ASP A 119 5.00 14.06 -12.42
CA ASP A 119 6.27 14.46 -11.82
C ASP A 119 7.35 14.84 -12.85
N ASN A 120 6.93 15.44 -13.97
CA ASN A 120 7.80 16.12 -14.93
C ASN A 120 7.74 17.64 -14.73
N PRO A 121 8.83 18.40 -14.96
CA PRO A 121 8.83 19.87 -14.93
C PRO A 121 8.13 20.48 -16.16
N LEU A 122 7.01 19.92 -16.59
CA LEU A 122 6.26 20.26 -17.79
C LEU A 122 5.58 21.62 -17.61
N HIS A 123 5.95 22.60 -18.43
CA HIS A 123 5.43 23.97 -18.38
C HIS A 123 4.30 24.22 -19.38
N THR A 124 4.41 23.62 -20.57
CA THR A 124 3.48 23.85 -21.68
C THR A 124 3.14 22.54 -22.38
N ILE A 125 1.87 22.41 -22.80
CA ILE A 125 1.39 21.38 -23.71
C ILE A 125 0.72 22.10 -24.88
N ASP A 126 1.19 21.83 -26.10
CA ASP A 126 0.57 22.37 -27.32
C ASP A 126 -0.89 21.91 -27.43
N ARG A 127 -1.77 22.82 -27.86
CA ARG A 127 -3.21 22.56 -27.96
C ARG A 127 -3.57 21.39 -28.89
N TYR A 128 -2.68 21.00 -29.80
CA TYR A 128 -2.88 19.90 -30.74
C TYR A 128 -2.08 18.64 -30.39
N ALA A 129 -1.39 18.62 -29.24
CA ALA A 129 -0.53 17.49 -28.83
C ALA A 129 -1.24 16.13 -28.85
N PHE A 130 -2.53 16.08 -28.53
CA PHE A 130 -3.33 14.85 -28.46
C PHE A 130 -4.37 14.71 -29.58
N LEU A 131 -4.35 15.60 -30.59
CA LEU A 131 -5.40 15.68 -31.61
C LEU A 131 -5.62 14.35 -32.35
N HIS A 132 -4.55 13.64 -32.68
CA HIS A 132 -4.59 12.36 -33.41
C HIS A 132 -5.15 11.18 -32.61
N MET A 133 -5.22 11.30 -31.28
CA MET A 133 -5.69 10.24 -30.38
C MET A 133 -6.92 10.63 -29.56
N LYS A 134 -7.60 11.72 -29.94
CA LYS A 134 -8.76 12.26 -29.21
C LYS A 134 -9.88 11.24 -28.94
N ASP A 135 -10.07 10.32 -29.89
CA ASP A 135 -11.12 9.28 -29.83
C ASP A 135 -10.56 7.94 -29.31
N LYS A 136 -9.36 7.91 -28.71
CA LYS A 136 -8.74 6.68 -28.19
C LYS A 136 -8.12 6.85 -26.81
N LEU A 137 -7.66 8.04 -26.47
CA LEU A 137 -7.04 8.31 -25.18
C LEU A 137 -8.10 8.19 -24.07
N GLU A 138 -7.89 7.25 -23.15
CA GLU A 138 -8.79 6.94 -22.05
C GLU A 138 -8.27 7.43 -20.69
N SER A 139 -6.95 7.54 -20.51
CA SER A 139 -6.36 8.00 -19.25
C SER A 139 -5.19 8.94 -19.51
N LEU A 140 -5.21 10.10 -18.85
CA LEU A 140 -4.16 11.10 -18.90
C LEU A 140 -3.79 11.57 -17.49
N VAL A 141 -2.55 11.31 -17.09
CA VAL A 141 -2.01 11.69 -15.77
C VAL A 141 -0.95 12.79 -15.94
N LEU A 142 -1.25 13.96 -15.38
CA LEU A 142 -0.41 15.17 -15.40
C LEU A 142 -0.04 15.64 -13.98
N SER A 143 -0.17 14.73 -13.00
CA SER A 143 0.04 15.06 -11.60
C SER A 143 1.46 15.58 -11.34
N GLY A 144 1.61 16.63 -10.52
CA GLY A 144 2.92 17.16 -10.15
C GLY A 144 3.67 17.87 -11.29
N THR A 145 2.98 18.21 -12.38
CA THR A 145 3.56 19.02 -13.46
C THR A 145 3.58 20.50 -13.12
N LYS A 146 4.37 21.29 -13.85
CA LYS A 146 4.50 22.75 -13.67
C LYS A 146 3.64 23.54 -14.65
N ILE A 147 2.58 22.91 -15.17
CA ILE A 147 1.63 23.55 -16.09
C ILE A 147 0.93 24.64 -15.29
N LYS A 148 0.97 25.86 -15.81
CA LYS A 148 0.25 26.99 -15.24
C LYS A 148 -1.14 27.06 -15.86
N ILE A 149 -2.19 27.02 -15.05
CA ILE A 149 -3.56 27.11 -15.58
C ILE A 149 -4.13 28.53 -15.52
N GLY A 150 -3.38 29.49 -16.04
CA GLY A 150 -3.89 30.82 -16.41
C GLY A 150 -4.35 30.89 -17.87
N GLU A 151 -3.88 29.99 -18.73
CA GLU A 151 -4.01 30.06 -20.20
C GLU A 151 -5.00 29.04 -20.81
N SER A 152 -5.83 28.37 -19.98
CA SER A 152 -6.79 27.30 -20.32
C SER A 152 -6.16 25.95 -20.72
N LEU A 153 -6.78 24.83 -20.30
CA LEU A 153 -6.37 23.46 -20.64
C LEU A 153 -6.85 23.00 -22.02
N HIS A 154 -6.68 23.83 -23.05
CA HIS A 154 -7.22 23.61 -24.39
C HIS A 154 -6.79 22.29 -25.06
N PHE A 155 -5.67 21.71 -24.66
CA PHE A 155 -5.21 20.42 -25.16
C PHE A 155 -6.11 19.24 -24.75
N LEU A 156 -7.02 19.45 -23.77
CA LEU A 156 -8.04 18.47 -23.37
C LEU A 156 -9.31 18.53 -24.23
N ASN A 157 -9.48 19.57 -25.04
CA ASN A 157 -10.73 19.79 -25.78
C ASN A 157 -11.02 18.62 -26.72
N GLY A 158 -12.23 18.07 -26.61
CA GLY A 158 -12.70 17.01 -27.51
C GLY A 158 -12.09 15.63 -27.29
N LEU A 159 -11.38 15.37 -26.18
CA LEU A 159 -10.95 14.02 -25.80
C LEU A 159 -12.16 13.18 -25.34
N SER A 160 -12.99 12.78 -26.30
CA SER A 160 -14.32 12.19 -26.11
C SER A 160 -14.33 10.86 -25.37
N ASN A 161 -13.26 10.10 -25.48
CA ASN A 161 -13.09 8.80 -24.83
C ASN A 161 -12.28 8.86 -23.53
N LEU A 162 -11.89 10.05 -23.07
CA LEU A 162 -11.14 10.20 -21.82
C LEU A 162 -12.04 9.80 -20.64
N LYS A 163 -11.61 8.78 -19.89
CA LYS A 163 -12.30 8.22 -18.72
C LYS A 163 -11.64 8.67 -17.42
N GLU A 164 -10.34 8.93 -17.44
CA GLU A 164 -9.56 9.32 -16.29
C GLU A 164 -8.66 10.53 -16.59
N LEU A 165 -8.75 11.53 -15.72
CA LEU A 165 -7.90 12.71 -15.75
C LEU A 165 -7.38 13.01 -14.34
N ASP A 166 -6.06 13.00 -14.18
CA ASP A 166 -5.39 13.44 -12.96
C ASP A 166 -4.55 14.68 -13.25
N ILE A 167 -5.00 15.80 -12.70
CA ILE A 167 -4.31 17.09 -12.76
C ILE A 167 -3.93 17.54 -11.36
N SER A 168 -3.59 16.61 -10.46
CA SER A 168 -3.25 16.98 -9.09
C SER A 168 -1.90 17.70 -9.01
N ARG A 169 -1.73 18.61 -8.05
CA ARG A 169 -0.45 19.31 -7.79
C ARG A 169 0.10 20.11 -9.00
N ILE A 170 -0.74 20.55 -9.92
CA ILE A 170 -0.36 21.52 -10.95
C ILE A 170 -0.53 22.97 -10.44
N ILE A 171 0.06 23.95 -11.14
CA ILE A 171 0.11 25.33 -10.66
C ILE A 171 -1.09 26.11 -11.21
N LEU A 172 -2.02 26.51 -10.35
CA LEU A 172 -3.10 27.43 -10.72
C LEU A 172 -2.65 28.90 -10.56
N GLU A 173 -2.98 29.74 -11.56
CA GLU A 173 -2.96 31.20 -11.39
C GLU A 173 -4.29 31.61 -10.74
N GLY A 174 -4.25 31.88 -9.43
CA GLY A 174 -5.45 32.14 -8.62
C GLY A 174 -5.73 31.02 -7.62
N ASN A 175 -6.88 31.09 -6.97
CA ASN A 175 -7.31 30.16 -5.91
C ASN A 175 -8.77 29.68 -6.07
N VAL A 176 -9.42 30.04 -7.17
CA VAL A 176 -10.75 29.53 -7.55
C VAL A 176 -10.56 28.81 -8.87
N LEU A 177 -11.11 27.62 -9.02
CA LEU A 177 -11.06 26.89 -10.29
C LEU A 177 -11.93 27.64 -11.31
N PRO A 178 -11.37 28.31 -12.35
CA PRO A 178 -12.20 29.09 -13.27
C PRO A 178 -13.14 28.22 -14.11
N LEU A 179 -14.28 28.76 -14.56
CA LEU A 179 -15.20 28.07 -15.48
C LEU A 179 -14.50 27.59 -16.77
N TYR A 180 -13.59 28.40 -17.31
CA TYR A 180 -12.79 28.10 -18.50
C TYR A 180 -11.53 27.26 -18.23
N PHE A 181 -11.23 26.98 -16.95
CA PHE A 181 -10.07 26.20 -16.50
C PHE A 181 -10.08 24.83 -17.15
N LEU A 182 -11.26 24.24 -17.14
CA LEU A 182 -11.50 22.88 -17.56
C LEU A 182 -12.13 22.87 -18.95
N ASN A 183 -12.94 23.88 -19.33
CA ASN A 183 -13.60 24.00 -20.64
C ASN A 183 -13.90 22.64 -21.31
N LEU A 184 -14.49 21.71 -20.53
CA LEU A 184 -14.50 20.27 -20.80
C LEU A 184 -15.55 19.87 -21.83
N TYR A 185 -15.90 20.81 -22.71
CA TYR A 185 -16.72 20.51 -23.86
C TYR A 185 -16.06 19.36 -24.61
N GLY A 186 -16.74 18.22 -24.60
CA GLY A 186 -16.25 17.00 -25.23
C GLY A 186 -15.79 15.90 -24.29
N LEU A 187 -15.56 16.10 -22.98
CA LEU A 187 -15.14 15.01 -22.07
C LEU A 187 -16.31 14.17 -21.54
N TYR A 188 -17.23 13.80 -22.42
CA TYR A 188 -18.49 13.14 -22.04
C TYR A 188 -18.32 11.77 -21.37
N SER A 189 -17.17 11.12 -21.58
CA SER A 189 -16.86 9.80 -21.02
C SER A 189 -16.09 9.85 -19.70
N LEU A 190 -15.81 11.04 -19.16
CA LEU A 190 -14.95 11.18 -17.98
C LEU A 190 -15.64 10.58 -16.75
N LYS A 191 -14.99 9.57 -16.15
CA LYS A 191 -15.48 8.85 -14.98
C LYS A 191 -14.72 9.18 -13.71
N ARG A 192 -13.42 9.47 -13.84
CA ARG A 192 -12.51 9.78 -12.72
C ARG A 192 -11.81 11.11 -12.96
N LEU A 193 -11.96 12.02 -12.02
CA LEU A 193 -11.29 13.31 -12.01
C LEU A 193 -10.54 13.50 -10.69
N VAL A 194 -9.28 13.89 -10.77
CA VAL A 194 -8.47 14.24 -9.59
C VAL A 194 -7.93 15.67 -9.73
N ILE A 195 -8.35 16.53 -8.81
CA ILE A 195 -8.03 17.97 -8.73
C ILE A 195 -7.36 18.31 -7.40
N SER A 196 -6.58 17.37 -6.85
CA SER A 196 -6.01 17.50 -5.52
C SER A 196 -4.75 18.38 -5.51
N GLY A 197 -4.48 19.13 -4.45
CA GLY A 197 -3.22 19.89 -4.34
C GLY A 197 -3.14 21.12 -5.25
N LEU A 198 -4.27 21.72 -5.63
CA LEU A 198 -4.35 22.86 -6.54
C LEU A 198 -4.47 24.22 -5.84
N LYS A 199 -4.47 24.23 -4.50
CA LYS A 199 -4.68 25.44 -3.67
C LYS A 199 -6.03 26.11 -3.93
N LEU A 200 -7.04 25.31 -4.21
CA LEU A 200 -8.41 25.79 -4.46
C LEU A 200 -9.08 26.15 -3.15
N LYS A 201 -9.74 27.31 -3.12
CA LYS A 201 -10.68 27.71 -2.08
C LYS A 201 -12.12 27.45 -2.48
N ASP A 202 -12.40 27.43 -3.79
CA ASP A 202 -13.73 27.20 -4.35
C ASP A 202 -13.67 26.74 -5.82
N ILE A 203 -14.81 26.31 -6.36
CA ILE A 203 -15.00 25.91 -7.76
C ILE A 203 -16.01 26.85 -8.41
N ALA A 204 -15.69 27.45 -9.55
CA ALA A 204 -16.61 28.40 -10.18
C ALA A 204 -17.90 27.71 -10.69
N PRO A 205 -19.07 28.38 -10.62
CA PRO A 205 -20.32 27.85 -11.13
C PRO A 205 -20.24 27.40 -12.59
N GLY A 206 -20.75 26.20 -12.86
CA GLY A 206 -20.75 25.60 -14.20
C GLY A 206 -19.46 24.87 -14.60
N THR A 207 -18.43 24.84 -13.74
CA THR A 207 -17.15 24.16 -14.06
C THR A 207 -17.31 22.67 -14.43
N PHE A 208 -18.29 21.99 -13.83
CA PHE A 208 -18.59 20.58 -14.12
C PHE A 208 -19.76 20.35 -15.10
N LEU A 209 -20.22 21.39 -15.80
CA LEU A 209 -21.27 21.24 -16.80
C LEU A 209 -20.83 20.26 -17.90
N GLY A 210 -21.67 19.25 -18.19
CA GLY A 210 -21.38 18.22 -19.19
C GLY A 210 -20.53 17.04 -18.70
N LEU A 211 -20.14 17.01 -17.41
CA LEU A 211 -19.40 15.91 -16.78
C LEU A 211 -20.29 14.94 -15.98
N GLU A 212 -21.49 14.68 -16.49
CA GLU A 212 -22.49 13.87 -15.79
C GLU A 212 -22.05 12.41 -15.61
N SER A 213 -21.07 11.94 -16.39
CA SER A 213 -20.49 10.60 -16.30
C SER A 213 -19.51 10.39 -15.14
N ILE A 214 -19.17 11.45 -14.38
CA ILE A 214 -18.20 11.32 -13.29
C ILE A 214 -18.79 10.44 -12.18
N THR A 215 -18.00 9.43 -11.80
CA THR A 215 -18.29 8.48 -10.72
C THR A 215 -17.27 8.54 -9.60
N SER A 216 -16.11 9.16 -9.83
CA SER A 216 -15.01 9.27 -8.88
C SER A 216 -14.41 10.67 -8.91
N LEU A 217 -14.40 11.35 -7.76
CA LEU A 217 -13.78 12.66 -7.59
C LEU A 217 -12.79 12.65 -6.42
N GLY A 218 -11.54 13.05 -6.68
CA GLY A 218 -10.55 13.34 -5.65
C GLY A 218 -10.21 14.83 -5.61
N MET A 219 -10.50 15.50 -4.49
CA MET A 219 -10.36 16.96 -4.37
C MET A 219 -9.55 17.40 -3.14
N GLY A 220 -8.74 16.49 -2.57
CA GLY A 220 -7.96 16.73 -1.37
C GLY A 220 -6.81 17.72 -1.52
N SER A 221 -6.16 18.06 -0.42
CA SER A 221 -5.00 18.95 -0.31
C SER A 221 -5.26 20.33 -0.94
N ASN A 222 -6.49 20.82 -0.83
CA ASN A 222 -6.91 22.15 -1.25
C ASN A 222 -7.25 23.00 -0.03
N ASP A 223 -7.50 24.29 -0.24
CA ASP A 223 -7.83 25.29 0.79
C ASP A 223 -9.36 25.49 0.92
N PHE A 224 -10.14 24.43 0.66
CA PHE A 224 -11.60 24.45 0.78
C PHE A 224 -12.03 24.66 2.23
N VAL A 225 -12.95 25.62 2.44
CA VAL A 225 -13.61 25.85 3.74
C VAL A 225 -14.90 25.03 3.85
N TYR A 226 -15.56 24.76 2.73
CA TYR A 226 -16.75 23.91 2.63
C TYR A 226 -16.60 22.99 1.41
N ILE A 227 -17.42 21.94 1.30
CA ILE A 227 -17.55 21.22 0.04
C ILE A 227 -18.20 22.18 -0.97
N PRO A 228 -17.57 22.48 -2.13
CA PRO A 228 -18.12 23.41 -3.11
C PRO A 228 -19.49 22.95 -3.63
N GLU A 229 -20.44 23.86 -3.80
CA GLU A 229 -21.80 23.55 -4.26
C GLU A 229 -21.80 22.88 -5.65
N GLU A 230 -20.83 23.23 -6.49
CA GLU A 230 -20.63 22.65 -7.81
C GLU A 230 -20.38 21.15 -7.76
N VAL A 231 -19.77 20.64 -6.68
CA VAL A 231 -19.52 19.20 -6.50
C VAL A 231 -20.83 18.43 -6.36
N LYS A 232 -21.87 19.02 -5.76
CA LYS A 232 -23.19 18.40 -5.60
C LYS A 232 -23.89 18.09 -6.92
N ARG A 233 -23.51 18.77 -8.00
CA ARG A 233 -24.03 18.50 -9.36
C ARG A 233 -23.58 17.15 -9.91
N LEU A 234 -22.54 16.55 -9.34
CA LEU A 234 -22.03 15.24 -9.75
C LEU A 234 -22.84 14.12 -9.07
N THR A 235 -24.13 14.02 -9.42
CA THR A 235 -25.09 13.11 -8.77
C THR A 235 -24.81 11.61 -9.01
N ASN A 236 -23.98 11.29 -10.02
CA ASN A 236 -23.53 9.92 -10.32
C ASN A 236 -22.27 9.49 -9.54
N LEU A 237 -21.81 10.31 -8.58
CA LEU A 237 -20.64 9.97 -7.76
C LEU A 237 -20.87 8.70 -6.94
N LYS A 238 -19.89 7.80 -7.04
CA LYS A 238 -19.74 6.58 -6.25
C LYS A 238 -18.56 6.65 -5.28
N TYR A 239 -17.54 7.43 -5.62
CA TYR A 239 -16.34 7.65 -4.81
C TYR A 239 -16.07 9.14 -4.69
N LEU A 240 -16.04 9.64 -3.45
CA LEU A 240 -15.65 11.01 -3.13
C LEU A 240 -14.51 10.98 -2.12
N SER A 241 -13.39 11.61 -2.48
CA SER A 241 -12.21 11.71 -1.61
C SER A 241 -11.88 13.18 -1.34
N VAL A 242 -11.99 13.54 -0.06
CA VAL A 242 -11.65 14.86 0.49
C VAL A 242 -10.62 14.63 1.57
N THR A 243 -9.35 14.85 1.23
CA THR A 243 -8.23 14.54 2.13
C THR A 243 -7.41 15.79 2.42
N GLY A 244 -6.83 15.95 3.60
CA GLY A 244 -5.85 17.01 3.86
C GLY A 244 -6.36 18.47 3.75
N CYS A 245 -7.67 18.71 3.65
CA CYS A 245 -8.27 20.05 3.67
C CYS A 245 -8.53 20.48 5.13
N ARG A 246 -7.47 20.82 5.87
CA ARG A 246 -7.50 20.95 7.36
C ARG A 246 -8.45 22.01 7.95
N HIS A 247 -9.03 22.88 7.14
CA HIS A 247 -9.97 23.93 7.58
C HIS A 247 -11.40 23.70 7.07
N ILE A 248 -11.67 22.53 6.49
CA ILE A 248 -12.98 22.24 5.92
C ILE A 248 -14.01 21.99 7.01
N THR A 249 -15.20 22.54 6.81
CA THR A 249 -16.40 22.28 7.60
C THR A 249 -17.36 21.45 6.77
N ILE A 250 -17.75 20.29 7.30
CA ILE A 250 -18.74 19.41 6.67
C ILE A 250 -20.12 19.75 7.25
N THR A 251 -20.91 20.53 6.51
CA THR A 251 -22.28 20.88 6.91
C THR A 251 -23.22 19.71 6.67
N ARG A 252 -24.40 19.74 7.33
CA ARG A 252 -25.42 18.68 7.22
C ARG A 252 -25.84 18.38 5.78
N ASN A 253 -25.96 19.40 4.95
CA ASN A 253 -26.37 19.29 3.55
C ASN A 253 -25.20 19.15 2.57
N ALA A 254 -23.96 19.02 3.07
CA ALA A 254 -22.77 18.99 2.21
C ALA A 254 -22.73 17.76 1.28
N LEU A 255 -23.42 16.68 1.68
CA LEU A 255 -23.37 15.38 0.99
C LEU A 255 -24.77 14.84 0.60
N GLU A 256 -25.83 15.62 0.80
CA GLU A 256 -27.22 15.12 0.72
C GLU A 256 -27.62 14.57 -0.65
N ASP A 257 -27.01 15.09 -1.73
CA ASP A 257 -27.33 14.73 -3.13
C ASP A 257 -26.56 13.50 -3.65
N PHE A 258 -25.55 13.01 -2.92
CA PHE A 258 -24.72 11.88 -3.37
C PHE A 258 -25.38 10.52 -3.10
N LYS A 259 -26.58 10.30 -3.64
CA LYS A 259 -27.39 9.10 -3.38
C LYS A 259 -26.75 7.78 -3.84
N LEU A 260 -25.82 7.86 -4.80
CA LEU A 260 -25.10 6.70 -5.34
C LEU A 260 -23.73 6.48 -4.70
N LEU A 261 -23.36 7.26 -3.67
CA LEU A 261 -22.04 7.19 -3.05
C LEU A 261 -21.86 5.85 -2.34
N GLU A 262 -20.80 5.13 -2.70
CA GLU A 262 -20.42 3.85 -2.11
C GLU A 262 -19.17 3.98 -1.22
N PHE A 263 -18.31 4.96 -1.50
CA PHE A 263 -17.08 5.24 -0.77
C PHE A 263 -16.94 6.73 -0.48
N LEU A 264 -16.70 7.06 0.79
CA LEU A 264 -16.41 8.41 1.25
C LEU A 264 -15.09 8.46 2.05
N GLU A 265 -14.14 9.26 1.57
CA GLU A 265 -12.88 9.55 2.26
C GLU A 265 -12.90 10.96 2.85
N LEU A 266 -12.75 11.06 4.16
CA LEU A 266 -12.65 12.30 4.95
C LEU A 266 -11.35 12.29 5.78
N PHE A 267 -10.26 11.86 5.16
CA PHE A 267 -8.96 11.63 5.80
C PHE A 267 -8.24 12.94 6.13
N ASN A 268 -7.72 13.08 7.36
CA ASN A 268 -6.86 14.20 7.76
C ASN A 268 -7.46 15.59 7.45
N LEU A 269 -8.72 15.77 7.83
CA LEU A 269 -9.48 17.01 7.64
C LEU A 269 -9.49 17.90 8.89
N GLY A 270 -8.97 17.41 10.01
CA GLY A 270 -8.99 18.14 11.28
C GLY A 270 -10.36 18.12 11.97
N LEU A 271 -11.22 17.14 11.66
CA LEU A 271 -12.56 17.06 12.23
C LEU A 271 -12.50 16.76 13.74
N HIS A 272 -13.12 17.61 14.54
CA HIS A 272 -13.26 17.38 15.99
C HIS A 272 -14.51 16.55 16.35
N TYR A 273 -15.50 16.54 15.46
CA TYR A 273 -16.76 15.85 15.63
C TYR A 273 -17.02 14.94 14.44
N PHE A 274 -17.64 13.79 14.68
CA PHE A 274 -18.04 12.88 13.61
C PHE A 274 -19.21 13.48 12.80
N PRO A 275 -19.16 13.49 11.46
CA PRO A 275 -20.14 14.16 10.61
C PRO A 275 -21.41 13.33 10.39
N GLY A 276 -21.98 12.73 11.44
CA GLY A 276 -23.10 11.78 11.36
C GLY A 276 -24.33 12.32 10.62
N TYR A 277 -24.71 13.58 10.88
CA TYR A 277 -25.83 14.22 10.20
C TYR A 277 -25.58 14.51 8.72
N ALA A 278 -24.31 14.69 8.31
CA ALA A 278 -23.97 14.96 6.91
C ALA A 278 -24.02 13.70 6.05
N ILE A 279 -23.77 12.53 6.65
CA ILE A 279 -23.78 11.24 5.96
C ILE A 279 -25.13 10.51 6.06
N GLN A 280 -26.13 11.12 6.71
CA GLN A 280 -27.39 10.47 7.06
C GLN A 280 -28.20 9.94 5.85
N ASP A 281 -27.97 10.54 4.68
CA ASP A 281 -28.74 10.28 3.46
C ASP A 281 -27.95 9.44 2.43
N LEU A 282 -26.80 8.86 2.85
CA LEU A 282 -25.91 8.06 2.01
C LEU A 282 -26.24 6.57 2.10
N ASP A 283 -27.45 6.19 1.67
CA ASP A 283 -28.01 4.83 1.82
C ASP A 283 -27.16 3.71 1.17
N ASN A 284 -26.32 4.05 0.19
CA ASN A 284 -25.46 3.11 -0.53
C ASN A 284 -24.01 3.09 -0.01
N LEU A 285 -23.70 3.84 1.05
CA LEU A 285 -22.35 3.95 1.57
C LEU A 285 -21.89 2.61 2.16
N LYS A 286 -20.81 2.06 1.60
CA LYS A 286 -20.18 0.80 2.05
C LYS A 286 -18.88 1.06 2.78
N LYS A 287 -18.14 2.10 2.41
CA LYS A 287 -16.84 2.42 2.99
C LYS A 287 -16.76 3.87 3.44
N LEU A 288 -16.37 4.06 4.69
CA LEU A 288 -16.16 5.37 5.29
C LEU A 288 -14.78 5.44 5.92
N ASP A 289 -13.97 6.38 5.46
CA ASP A 289 -12.69 6.71 6.08
C ASP A 289 -12.76 8.08 6.74
N VAL A 290 -12.59 8.12 8.07
CA VAL A 290 -12.48 9.34 8.87
C VAL A 290 -11.17 9.37 9.66
N SER A 291 -10.14 8.67 9.16
CA SER A 291 -8.87 8.50 9.83
C SER A 291 -8.07 9.80 9.91
N TYR A 292 -7.19 9.87 10.89
CA TYR A 292 -6.30 11.01 11.18
C TYR A 292 -7.04 12.33 11.36
N ASN A 293 -8.21 12.28 12.00
CA ASN A 293 -8.93 13.45 12.49
C ASN A 293 -8.72 13.61 14.01
N TYR A 294 -9.47 14.50 14.64
CA TYR A 294 -9.43 14.77 16.08
C TYR A 294 -10.73 14.35 16.77
N ILE A 295 -11.39 13.30 16.26
CA ILE A 295 -12.67 12.81 16.76
C ILE A 295 -12.45 12.13 18.11
N LYS A 296 -13.14 12.61 19.15
CA LYS A 296 -12.98 12.13 20.53
C LYS A 296 -14.06 11.13 20.95
N GLU A 297 -15.23 11.19 20.33
CA GLU A 297 -16.38 10.39 20.71
C GLU A 297 -17.26 10.06 19.50
N LEU A 298 -17.92 8.92 19.57
CA LEU A 298 -18.98 8.48 18.67
C LEU A 298 -20.17 8.06 19.53
N HIS A 299 -21.31 8.69 19.36
CA HIS A 299 -22.55 8.33 20.05
C HIS A 299 -23.30 7.20 19.34
N ASN A 300 -24.19 6.52 20.06
CA ASN A 300 -25.02 5.41 19.56
C ASN A 300 -25.89 5.78 18.33
N ASP A 301 -26.15 7.06 18.11
CA ASP A 301 -26.92 7.62 17.01
C ASP A 301 -26.04 8.32 15.95
N SER A 302 -24.72 8.13 15.99
CA SER A 302 -23.78 8.77 15.05
C SER A 302 -23.94 8.29 13.61
N PHE A 303 -24.56 7.14 13.39
CA PHE A 303 -24.70 6.50 12.08
C PHE A 303 -26.16 6.42 11.61
N PRO A 304 -26.88 7.55 11.50
CA PRO A 304 -28.22 7.52 10.93
C PRO A 304 -28.13 7.14 9.45
N GLY A 305 -29.02 6.28 8.96
CA GLY A 305 -29.19 6.03 7.52
C GLY A 305 -28.15 5.15 6.82
N ILE A 306 -26.91 5.05 7.34
CA ILE A 306 -25.82 4.30 6.68
C ILE A 306 -25.78 2.80 7.04
N TYR A 307 -26.92 2.12 6.97
CA TYR A 307 -27.09 0.73 7.40
C TYR A 307 -26.37 -0.32 6.53
N ARG A 308 -25.73 0.11 5.44
CA ARG A 308 -24.96 -0.75 4.53
C ARG A 308 -23.45 -0.59 4.69
N LEU A 309 -23.00 0.12 5.72
CA LEU A 309 -21.58 0.35 5.94
C LEU A 309 -20.89 -0.98 6.31
N GLU A 310 -19.93 -1.38 5.48
CA GLU A 310 -19.17 -2.63 5.57
C GLU A 310 -17.75 -2.39 6.12
N THR A 311 -17.13 -1.26 5.75
CA THR A 311 -15.76 -0.90 6.16
C THR A 311 -15.74 0.48 6.81
N MET A 312 -15.14 0.57 8.00
CA MET A 312 -14.95 1.84 8.71
C MET A 312 -13.49 2.02 9.14
N MET A 313 -12.86 3.11 8.67
CA MET A 313 -11.50 3.47 9.07
C MET A 313 -11.53 4.62 10.09
N LEU A 314 -11.00 4.35 11.29
CA LEU A 314 -10.96 5.27 12.43
C LEU A 314 -9.53 5.59 12.87
N SER A 315 -8.52 5.06 12.19
CA SER A 315 -7.13 5.11 12.65
C SER A 315 -6.65 6.53 12.92
N GLY A 316 -5.77 6.70 13.90
CA GLY A 316 -5.21 8.01 14.23
C GLY A 316 -6.16 9.01 14.92
N ASN A 317 -7.36 8.59 15.35
CA ASN A 317 -8.27 9.45 16.14
C ASN A 317 -8.10 9.23 17.66
N PRO A 318 -8.20 10.29 18.49
CA PRO A 318 -8.13 10.21 19.95
C PRO A 318 -9.47 9.76 20.59
N LEU A 319 -10.04 8.67 20.08
CA LEU A 319 -11.39 8.24 20.41
C LEU A 319 -11.49 7.57 21.80
N ARG A 320 -12.57 7.87 22.52
CA ARG A 320 -12.95 7.17 23.74
C ARG A 320 -14.01 6.12 23.41
N PHE A 321 -13.67 4.85 23.64
CA PHE A 321 -14.56 3.73 23.35
C PHE A 321 -15.60 3.54 24.47
N HIS A 322 -16.84 3.25 24.08
CA HIS A 322 -17.91 2.79 24.98
C HIS A 322 -18.81 1.80 24.25
N ASP A 323 -19.54 0.96 24.99
CA ASP A 323 -20.18 -0.25 24.46
C ASP A 323 -21.15 -0.02 23.31
N THR A 324 -21.86 1.10 23.27
CA THR A 324 -22.92 1.40 22.28
C THR A 324 -22.46 2.28 21.12
N MET A 325 -21.17 2.61 21.02
CA MET A 325 -20.71 3.64 20.06
C MET A 325 -20.96 3.29 18.59
N PHE A 326 -21.02 2.00 18.22
CA PHE A 326 -21.29 1.52 16.86
C PHE A 326 -22.76 1.14 16.62
N GLY A 327 -23.68 1.75 17.38
CA GLY A 327 -25.10 1.51 17.21
C GLY A 327 -25.56 1.64 15.76
N ARG A 328 -26.42 0.71 15.32
CA ARG A 328 -26.96 0.53 13.96
C ARG A 328 -26.01 -0.15 12.97
N LEU A 329 -24.75 -0.38 13.34
CA LEU A 329 -23.76 -1.05 12.48
C LEU A 329 -23.53 -2.51 12.86
N GLU A 330 -24.22 -3.02 13.89
CA GLU A 330 -24.03 -4.38 14.42
C GLU A 330 -24.19 -5.47 13.36
N GLU A 331 -25.09 -5.27 12.39
CA GLU A 331 -25.44 -6.24 11.34
C GLU A 331 -24.83 -5.93 9.97
N SER A 332 -24.02 -4.88 9.85
CA SER A 332 -23.45 -4.44 8.56
C SER A 332 -21.92 -4.44 8.55
N LEU A 333 -21.28 -4.01 9.64
CA LEU A 333 -19.84 -3.74 9.64
C LEU A 333 -19.03 -5.04 9.64
N GLU A 334 -18.16 -5.18 8.64
CA GLU A 334 -17.31 -6.36 8.44
C GLU A 334 -15.82 -6.06 8.67
N GLU A 335 -15.40 -4.80 8.50
CA GLU A 335 -14.02 -4.36 8.62
C GLU A 335 -13.92 -3.06 9.44
N ILE A 336 -13.04 -3.06 10.44
CA ILE A 336 -12.74 -1.87 11.23
C ILE A 336 -11.24 -1.68 11.42
N ASP A 337 -10.77 -0.45 11.20
CA ASP A 337 -9.41 -0.03 11.49
C ASP A 337 -9.38 0.93 12.68
N ILE A 338 -8.81 0.47 13.80
CA ILE A 338 -8.56 1.20 15.04
C ILE A 338 -7.05 1.33 15.31
N SER A 339 -6.24 1.35 14.25
CA SER A 339 -4.79 1.49 14.36
C SER A 339 -4.37 2.88 14.84
N ASN A 340 -3.22 2.98 15.50
CA ASN A 340 -2.64 4.27 15.92
C ASN A 340 -3.59 5.12 16.79
N MET A 341 -4.31 4.51 17.72
CA MET A 341 -5.26 5.18 18.62
C MET A 341 -4.77 5.23 20.07
N ALA A 342 -3.48 4.93 20.29
CA ALA A 342 -2.86 4.86 21.61
C ALA A 342 -3.55 3.86 22.57
N LEU A 343 -4.14 2.79 22.03
CA LEU A 343 -4.82 1.77 22.83
C LEU A 343 -3.81 0.90 23.59
N THR A 344 -4.12 0.55 24.83
CA THR A 344 -3.33 -0.40 25.64
C THR A 344 -3.97 -1.80 25.70
N THR A 345 -5.26 -1.90 25.36
CA THR A 345 -6.02 -3.15 25.19
C THR A 345 -7.04 -2.98 24.07
N LEU A 346 -7.60 -4.08 23.57
CA LEU A 346 -8.73 -4.01 22.64
C LEU A 346 -10.00 -3.52 23.35
N PRO A 347 -10.80 -2.64 22.74
CA PRO A 347 -12.08 -2.20 23.27
C PRO A 347 -13.17 -3.26 22.98
N LEU A 348 -13.13 -4.37 23.72
CA LEU A 348 -14.01 -5.52 23.48
C LEU A 348 -15.50 -5.20 23.59
N GLY A 349 -15.89 -4.28 24.47
CA GLY A 349 -17.30 -3.89 24.68
C GLY A 349 -18.04 -3.55 23.38
N PRO A 350 -17.62 -2.51 22.63
CA PRO A 350 -18.23 -2.20 21.34
C PRO A 350 -17.90 -3.21 20.23
N LEU A 351 -16.70 -3.78 20.19
CA LEU A 351 -16.30 -4.68 19.10
C LEU A 351 -17.11 -5.99 19.08
N LYS A 352 -17.42 -6.58 20.25
CA LYS A 352 -18.22 -7.81 20.36
C LYS A 352 -19.65 -7.68 19.84
N ARG A 353 -20.18 -6.45 19.76
CA ARG A 353 -21.53 -6.20 19.23
C ARG A 353 -21.61 -6.27 17.71
N LEU A 354 -20.47 -6.15 17.03
CA LEU A 354 -20.38 -6.19 15.57
C LEU A 354 -20.43 -7.64 15.10
N GLN A 355 -21.64 -8.14 14.82
CA GLN A 355 -21.92 -9.55 14.56
C GLN A 355 -21.28 -10.08 13.26
N ARG A 356 -20.94 -9.18 12.34
CA ARG A 356 -20.32 -9.51 11.05
C ARG A 356 -18.85 -9.16 10.96
N LEU A 357 -18.23 -8.68 12.06
CA LEU A 357 -16.85 -8.26 12.05
C LEU A 357 -15.93 -9.44 11.70
N LYS A 358 -15.13 -9.26 10.66
CA LYS A 358 -14.19 -10.26 10.13
C LYS A 358 -12.76 -9.73 10.10
N LEU A 359 -12.57 -8.44 9.85
CA LEU A 359 -11.26 -7.85 9.66
C LEU A 359 -11.07 -6.76 10.73
N LEU A 360 -10.07 -6.94 11.60
CA LEU A 360 -9.72 -5.97 12.63
C LEU A 360 -8.26 -5.56 12.44
N SER A 361 -8.05 -4.27 12.18
CA SER A 361 -6.74 -3.64 12.20
C SER A 361 -6.59 -2.82 13.48
N ALA A 362 -5.59 -3.17 14.29
CA ALA A 362 -5.27 -2.52 15.55
C ALA A 362 -3.76 -2.29 15.68
N GLY A 363 -3.06 -2.16 14.55
CA GLY A 363 -1.63 -1.89 14.49
C GLY A 363 -1.25 -0.53 15.08
N PHE A 364 0.04 -0.32 15.34
CA PHE A 364 0.58 0.95 15.87
C PHE A 364 -0.07 1.41 17.19
N ASN A 365 -0.61 0.48 17.99
CA ASN A 365 -1.10 0.74 19.35
C ASN A 365 -0.01 0.39 20.39
N MET A 366 -0.35 0.34 21.68
CA MET A 366 0.59 0.18 22.80
C MET A 366 0.29 -1.06 23.65
N PHE A 367 -0.07 -2.19 23.02
CA PHE A 367 -0.31 -3.43 23.76
C PHE A 367 1.02 -4.03 24.22
N ASN A 368 1.14 -4.29 25.51
CA ASN A 368 2.37 -4.88 26.08
C ASN A 368 2.34 -6.42 26.06
N LEU A 369 1.15 -6.99 26.14
CA LEU A 369 0.93 -8.43 26.16
C LEU A 369 -0.41 -8.76 25.50
N ILE A 370 -0.51 -9.99 25.01
CA ILE A 370 -1.76 -10.61 24.58
C ILE A 370 -2.03 -11.78 25.53
N ASP A 371 -3.03 -11.62 26.39
CA ASP A 371 -3.47 -12.65 27.33
C ASP A 371 -4.53 -13.57 26.71
N ASP A 372 -5.10 -14.46 27.53
CA ASP A 372 -6.08 -15.46 27.12
C ASP A 372 -7.43 -14.87 26.70
N ASP A 373 -7.75 -13.66 27.17
CA ASP A 373 -9.06 -13.03 27.02
C ASP A 373 -9.00 -11.85 26.03
N PHE A 374 -7.84 -11.61 25.40
CA PHE A 374 -7.59 -10.51 24.47
C PHE A 374 -8.61 -10.42 23.32
N LEU A 375 -9.11 -11.57 22.84
CA LEU A 375 -10.12 -11.68 21.77
C LEU A 375 -11.41 -12.31 22.25
N ASP A 376 -11.68 -12.29 23.56
CA ASP A 376 -12.93 -12.82 24.10
C ASP A 376 -14.11 -12.29 23.29
N GLY A 377 -15.05 -13.16 22.94
CA GLY A 377 -16.23 -12.86 22.12
C GLY A 377 -16.00 -12.35 20.68
N LEU A 378 -14.79 -12.39 20.14
CA LEU A 378 -14.50 -12.03 18.74
C LEU A 378 -14.14 -13.27 17.90
N SER A 379 -14.69 -13.34 16.69
CA SER A 379 -14.38 -14.39 15.70
C SER A 379 -14.00 -13.76 14.37
N LEU A 380 -12.71 -13.53 14.17
CA LEU A 380 -12.15 -12.79 13.04
C LEU A 380 -11.62 -13.74 11.95
N LYS A 381 -11.53 -13.21 10.73
CA LYS A 381 -10.79 -13.80 9.60
C LYS A 381 -9.42 -13.18 9.40
N HIS A 382 -9.23 -11.93 9.83
CA HIS A 382 -7.96 -11.22 9.77
C HIS A 382 -7.80 -10.36 11.01
N LEU A 383 -6.63 -10.48 11.64
CA LEU A 383 -6.22 -9.67 12.77
C LEU A 383 -4.84 -9.06 12.46
N ASP A 384 -4.81 -7.73 12.31
CA ASP A 384 -3.57 -6.97 12.24
C ASP A 384 -3.29 -6.30 13.58
N ILE A 385 -2.20 -6.70 14.22
CA ILE A 385 -1.71 -6.19 15.49
C ILE A 385 -0.21 -5.85 15.36
N ASN A 386 0.16 -5.27 14.22
CA ASN A 386 1.54 -4.91 13.92
C ASN A 386 2.05 -3.66 14.65
N ASN A 387 3.38 -3.48 14.66
CA ASN A 387 4.07 -2.25 15.01
C ASN A 387 3.71 -1.64 16.38
N MET A 388 3.41 -2.47 17.38
CA MET A 388 3.08 -2.02 18.74
C MET A 388 4.30 -1.61 19.56
N LYS A 389 5.51 -2.02 19.12
CA LYS A 389 6.82 -1.84 19.76
C LYS A 389 7.00 -2.50 21.13
N THR A 390 5.97 -2.54 21.98
CA THR A 390 6.04 -3.08 23.35
C THR A 390 5.49 -4.51 23.48
N LEU A 391 4.78 -5.02 22.47
CA LEU A 391 4.23 -6.37 22.48
C LEU A 391 5.35 -7.41 22.44
N GLY A 392 5.68 -8.00 23.59
CA GLY A 392 6.74 -9.01 23.71
C GLY A 392 6.24 -10.42 24.02
N TYR A 393 5.03 -10.54 24.55
CA TYR A 393 4.46 -11.81 25.01
C TYR A 393 3.07 -12.04 24.41
N VAL A 394 2.87 -13.24 23.88
CA VAL A 394 1.58 -13.73 23.39
C VAL A 394 1.28 -15.03 24.12
N SER A 395 0.14 -15.10 24.79
CA SER A 395 -0.28 -16.30 25.50
C SER A 395 -0.55 -17.47 24.52
N PRO A 396 -0.17 -18.73 24.86
CA PRO A 396 -0.56 -19.91 24.09
C PRO A 396 -2.08 -20.12 23.96
N ARG A 397 -2.89 -19.44 24.78
CA ARG A 397 -4.36 -19.50 24.71
C ARG A 397 -5.00 -18.21 24.17
N ALA A 398 -4.19 -17.25 23.71
CA ALA A 398 -4.64 -15.96 23.21
C ALA A 398 -5.71 -16.02 22.11
N PHE A 399 -5.63 -17.05 21.26
CA PHE A 399 -6.50 -17.22 20.10
C PHE A 399 -7.48 -18.38 20.25
N ARG A 400 -7.70 -18.89 21.48
CA ARG A 400 -8.52 -20.09 21.71
C ARG A 400 -9.96 -19.96 21.22
N GLU A 401 -10.50 -18.74 21.22
CA GLU A 401 -11.87 -18.42 20.81
C GLU A 401 -12.06 -18.43 19.29
N MET A 402 -10.98 -18.36 18.51
CA MET A 402 -11.08 -18.43 17.06
C MET A 402 -11.54 -19.84 16.65
N LEU A 403 -12.70 -19.92 16.00
CA LEU A 403 -13.28 -21.20 15.57
C LEU A 403 -12.91 -21.57 14.13
N ALA A 404 -12.52 -20.58 13.33
CA ALA A 404 -12.14 -20.73 11.93
C ALA A 404 -10.69 -20.26 11.72
N PRO A 405 -10.03 -20.73 10.65
CA PRO A 405 -8.72 -20.22 10.29
C PRO A 405 -8.72 -18.72 10.02
N PHE A 406 -7.71 -18.02 10.53
CA PHE A 406 -7.60 -16.57 10.41
C PHE A 406 -6.17 -16.13 10.09
N ASP A 407 -6.05 -15.03 9.36
CA ASP A 407 -4.78 -14.38 9.06
C ASP A 407 -4.32 -13.52 10.24
N LEU A 408 -3.03 -13.57 10.55
CA LEU A 408 -2.42 -12.86 11.67
C LEU A 408 -1.21 -12.05 11.20
N ASP A 409 -1.27 -10.73 11.38
CA ASP A 409 -0.11 -9.86 11.19
C ASP A 409 0.39 -9.37 12.56
N ILE A 410 1.58 -9.82 12.95
CA ILE A 410 2.29 -9.39 14.17
C ILE A 410 3.61 -8.72 13.82
N ARG A 411 3.79 -8.20 12.59
CA ARG A 411 5.07 -7.63 12.17
C ARG A 411 5.49 -6.45 13.04
N GLY A 412 6.79 -6.21 13.20
CA GLY A 412 7.31 -5.01 13.86
C GLY A 412 7.02 -4.93 15.37
N ASN A 413 6.83 -6.08 16.02
CA ASN A 413 6.62 -6.17 17.47
C ASN A 413 7.90 -6.63 18.19
N GLY A 414 7.81 -6.85 19.50
CA GLY A 414 8.90 -7.32 20.37
C GLY A 414 8.85 -8.82 20.65
N VAL A 415 8.13 -9.61 19.85
CA VAL A 415 7.91 -11.04 20.10
C VAL A 415 9.22 -11.81 19.90
N ARG A 416 9.61 -12.62 20.88
CA ARG A 416 10.84 -13.43 20.82
C ARG A 416 10.63 -14.89 20.44
N SER A 417 9.42 -15.41 20.63
CA SER A 417 9.11 -16.81 20.35
C SER A 417 7.71 -16.96 19.77
N LEU A 418 7.56 -17.85 18.81
CA LEU A 418 6.27 -18.26 18.24
C LEU A 418 5.64 -19.44 19.00
N SER A 419 6.07 -19.69 20.24
CA SER A 419 5.56 -20.80 21.07
C SER A 419 4.05 -20.78 21.27
N PHE A 420 3.41 -19.61 21.14
CA PHE A 420 1.95 -19.47 21.24
C PHE A 420 1.19 -20.20 20.12
N MET A 421 1.86 -20.53 19.01
CA MET A 421 1.28 -21.27 17.90
C MET A 421 1.34 -22.79 18.10
N LEU A 422 2.12 -23.28 19.08
CA LEU A 422 2.27 -24.71 19.33
C LEU A 422 1.00 -25.32 19.89
N GLY A 423 0.69 -26.54 19.46
CA GLY A 423 -0.53 -27.24 19.89
C GLY A 423 -1.82 -26.67 19.33
N ALA A 424 -1.75 -25.69 18.42
CA ALA A 424 -2.89 -25.28 17.62
C ALA A 424 -3.39 -26.44 16.74
N ARG A 425 -4.68 -26.41 16.39
CA ARG A 425 -5.26 -27.38 15.45
C ARG A 425 -4.54 -27.27 14.09
N PRO A 426 -4.43 -28.35 13.30
CA PRO A 426 -3.85 -28.25 11.95
C PRO A 426 -4.58 -27.21 11.10
N LEU A 427 -3.84 -26.44 10.30
CA LEU A 427 -4.40 -25.39 9.41
C LEU A 427 -5.16 -24.27 10.14
N PHE A 428 -4.94 -24.11 11.45
CA PHE A 428 -5.63 -23.12 12.29
C PHE A 428 -5.25 -21.68 11.98
N TYR A 429 -3.99 -21.42 11.65
CA TYR A 429 -3.56 -20.10 11.21
C TYR A 429 -3.65 -20.03 9.69
N GLY A 430 -4.12 -18.93 9.13
CA GLY A 430 -4.07 -18.65 7.69
C GLY A 430 -2.66 -18.24 7.27
N LYS A 431 -2.53 -17.03 6.74
CA LYS A 431 -1.26 -16.33 6.57
C LYS A 431 -0.82 -15.76 7.92
N VAL A 432 0.46 -15.95 8.26
CA VAL A 432 1.07 -15.32 9.44
C VAL A 432 2.27 -14.49 9.02
N ASP A 433 2.31 -13.23 9.40
CA ASP A 433 3.46 -12.36 9.18
C ASP A 433 4.11 -11.97 10.51
N ALA A 434 5.28 -12.53 10.77
CA ALA A 434 6.08 -12.27 11.96
C ALA A 434 7.39 -11.53 11.66
N ASN A 435 7.51 -10.91 10.47
CA ASN A 435 8.69 -10.15 10.12
C ASN A 435 8.95 -8.99 11.09
N PHE A 436 10.21 -8.55 11.17
CA PHE A 436 10.62 -7.44 12.04
C PHE A 436 10.29 -7.66 13.52
N ASN A 437 10.31 -8.92 13.97
CA ASN A 437 10.32 -9.28 15.39
C ASN A 437 11.71 -9.81 15.78
N PRO A 438 12.17 -9.59 17.02
CA PRO A 438 13.42 -10.16 17.53
C PRO A 438 13.27 -11.64 17.88
N LEU A 439 12.85 -12.47 16.92
CA LEU A 439 12.62 -13.90 17.13
C LEU A 439 13.94 -14.62 17.39
N GLU A 440 13.93 -15.46 18.41
CA GLU A 440 15.00 -16.42 18.66
C GLU A 440 14.76 -17.66 17.78
N CYS A 441 15.81 -18.19 17.15
CA CYS A 441 15.77 -19.47 16.45
C CYS A 441 15.71 -20.62 17.48
N ASP A 442 14.60 -20.68 18.21
CA ASP A 442 14.36 -21.56 19.35
C ASP A 442 13.72 -22.89 18.94
N CYS A 443 13.48 -23.76 19.91
CA CYS A 443 12.87 -25.05 19.63
C CYS A 443 11.38 -24.95 19.27
N ALA A 444 10.68 -23.87 19.65
CA ALA A 444 9.30 -23.67 19.23
C ALA A 444 9.23 -23.46 17.72
N LEU A 445 10.10 -22.61 17.16
CA LEU A 445 10.21 -22.44 15.72
C LEU A 445 10.53 -23.78 15.02
N GLY A 446 11.47 -24.55 15.57
CA GLY A 446 11.79 -25.90 15.08
C GLY A 446 10.57 -26.83 15.02
N LYS A 447 9.73 -26.84 16.06
CA LYS A 447 8.50 -27.66 16.11
C LYS A 447 7.45 -27.20 15.10
N LEU A 448 7.30 -25.89 14.85
CA LEU A 448 6.34 -25.37 13.87
C LEU A 448 6.61 -25.85 12.44
N PHE A 449 7.87 -26.10 12.08
CA PHE A 449 8.23 -26.72 10.80
C PHE A 449 7.72 -28.16 10.63
N HIS A 450 7.41 -28.85 11.73
CA HIS A 450 6.85 -30.21 11.75
C HIS A 450 5.33 -30.18 11.93
N GLU A 451 4.82 -29.42 12.90
CA GLU A 451 3.39 -29.37 13.24
C GLU A 451 2.53 -28.72 12.15
N ARG A 452 3.09 -27.75 11.41
CA ARG A 452 2.43 -27.05 10.30
C ARG A 452 1.01 -26.57 10.64
N PRO A 453 0.84 -25.75 11.69
CA PRO A 453 -0.48 -25.26 12.08
C PRO A 453 -1.04 -24.19 11.12
N VAL A 454 -0.41 -23.97 9.95
CA VAL A 454 -0.72 -22.91 8.99
C VAL A 454 -1.36 -23.46 7.71
N ASN A 455 -2.36 -22.75 7.18
CA ASN A 455 -3.01 -22.97 5.89
C ASN A 455 -2.50 -22.00 4.80
N GLY A 456 -1.76 -20.96 5.20
CA GLY A 456 -1.06 -20.03 4.34
C GLY A 456 0.45 -20.01 4.63
N PRO A 457 1.18 -19.03 4.08
CA PRO A 457 2.58 -18.81 4.41
C PRO A 457 2.73 -18.17 5.80
N LEU A 458 3.68 -18.70 6.59
CA LEU A 458 4.23 -18.05 7.78
C LEU A 458 5.60 -17.45 7.43
N PHE A 459 5.70 -16.13 7.50
CA PHE A 459 6.91 -15.37 7.22
C PHE A 459 7.58 -14.92 8.52
N GLY A 460 8.91 -14.91 8.54
CA GLY A 460 9.67 -14.29 9.61
C GLY A 460 11.18 -14.35 9.40
N SER A 461 11.90 -13.81 10.38
CA SER A 461 13.35 -13.97 10.48
C SER A 461 13.74 -14.16 11.93
N CYS A 462 14.78 -14.96 12.20
CA CYS A 462 15.22 -15.27 13.54
C CYS A 462 16.75 -15.21 13.68
N THR A 463 17.22 -15.08 14.92
CA THR A 463 18.65 -15.12 15.26
C THR A 463 18.93 -16.27 16.24
N PHE A 464 20.06 -16.96 16.08
CA PHE A 464 20.51 -17.92 17.10
C PHE A 464 21.17 -17.14 18.25
N PRO A 465 21.03 -17.58 19.51
CA PRO A 465 21.68 -16.93 20.66
C PRO A 465 23.20 -16.74 20.50
N ASN A 466 23.87 -17.59 19.71
CA ASN A 466 25.31 -17.56 19.49
C ASN A 466 25.72 -16.83 18.19
N ASP A 467 24.77 -16.47 17.31
CA ASP A 467 25.01 -15.76 16.04
C ASP A 467 24.17 -14.46 16.01
N THR A 468 24.56 -13.47 16.80
CA THR A 468 23.81 -12.20 16.91
C THR A 468 23.87 -11.36 15.63
N ASP A 469 24.82 -11.61 14.74
CA ASP A 469 25.06 -10.82 13.53
C ASP A 469 24.40 -11.40 12.27
N ILE A 470 23.78 -12.59 12.36
CA ILE A 470 23.17 -13.26 11.22
C ILE A 470 21.67 -13.41 11.47
N ASN A 471 20.88 -12.74 10.64
CA ASN A 471 19.43 -12.88 10.63
C ASN A 471 19.02 -13.93 9.58
N TYR A 472 18.37 -14.99 10.02
CA TYR A 472 17.93 -16.09 9.16
C TYR A 472 16.47 -15.90 8.78
N GLU A 473 16.22 -15.53 7.52
CA GLU A 473 14.86 -15.46 6.98
C GLU A 473 14.27 -16.86 6.77
N PHE A 474 12.97 -17.01 7.03
CA PHE A 474 12.25 -18.27 6.82
C PHE A 474 10.84 -18.03 6.26
N VAL A 475 10.37 -19.03 5.51
CA VAL A 475 8.98 -19.13 5.09
C VAL A 475 8.49 -20.56 5.29
N ILE A 476 7.41 -20.75 6.04
CA ILE A 476 6.76 -22.05 6.29
C ILE A 476 5.43 -22.10 5.55
N TYR A 477 5.19 -23.14 4.75
CA TYR A 477 3.94 -23.33 4.01
C TYR A 477 3.21 -24.61 4.44
N ALA A 478 1.89 -24.61 4.31
CA ALA A 478 1.03 -25.78 4.54
C ALA A 478 1.46 -27.02 3.73
N ASN A 479 1.74 -26.82 2.43
CA ASN A 479 1.93 -27.89 1.43
C ASN A 479 3.40 -28.19 1.08
N MET A 480 4.37 -27.79 1.90
CA MET A 480 5.77 -28.18 1.67
C MET A 480 5.95 -29.68 1.93
N ALA A 481 5.71 -30.50 0.90
CA ALA A 481 5.92 -31.95 0.93
C ALA A 481 7.40 -32.34 0.79
N GLU A 482 8.32 -31.39 0.67
CA GLU A 482 9.72 -31.69 0.42
C GLU A 482 10.55 -31.80 1.70
N ASP A 483 11.01 -33.03 1.90
CA ASP A 483 12.29 -33.46 2.44
C ASP A 483 13.10 -32.44 3.27
N PHE A 484 13.27 -32.77 4.56
CA PHE A 484 14.11 -32.03 5.49
C PHE A 484 15.55 -31.82 4.99
N SER A 485 16.01 -32.68 4.08
CA SER A 485 17.35 -32.65 3.50
C SER A 485 17.62 -31.45 2.56
N LYS A 486 16.59 -30.78 2.03
CA LYS A 486 16.74 -29.60 1.17
C LYS A 486 16.71 -28.25 1.91
N ARG A 487 16.56 -28.25 3.25
CA ARG A 487 16.19 -27.07 4.05
C ARG A 487 17.28 -26.04 4.33
N GLY A 488 18.42 -26.11 3.64
CA GLY A 488 19.57 -25.24 3.92
C GLY A 488 20.08 -25.38 5.36
N ASP A 489 20.96 -24.47 5.77
CA ASP A 489 21.61 -24.47 7.08
C ASP A 489 20.62 -24.30 8.25
N LEU A 490 19.58 -23.47 8.08
CA LEU A 490 18.65 -23.11 9.16
C LEU A 490 17.85 -24.30 9.70
N GLY A 491 17.23 -25.10 8.81
CA GLY A 491 16.39 -26.22 9.23
C GLY A 491 17.16 -27.29 10.01
N SER A 492 18.36 -27.64 9.55
CA SER A 492 19.24 -28.62 10.21
C SER A 492 19.72 -28.13 11.57
N ARG A 493 20.05 -26.84 11.67
CA ARG A 493 20.49 -26.21 12.94
C ARG A 493 19.37 -26.09 13.96
N LEU A 494 18.15 -25.78 13.53
CA LEU A 494 16.98 -25.76 14.43
C LEU A 494 16.73 -27.14 15.06
N ILE A 495 16.84 -28.23 14.29
CA ILE A 495 16.70 -29.61 14.80
C ILE A 495 17.78 -29.92 15.82
N SER A 496 19.05 -29.69 15.47
CA SER A 496 20.18 -29.93 16.38
C SER A 496 20.02 -29.14 17.69
N ASN A 497 19.60 -27.87 17.60
CA ASN A 497 19.35 -27.04 18.77
C ASN A 497 18.17 -27.58 19.61
N CYS A 498 17.09 -28.06 18.97
CA CYS A 498 15.96 -28.72 19.64
C CYS A 498 16.37 -30.00 20.37
N GLU A 499 17.12 -30.91 19.74
CA GLU A 499 17.55 -32.17 20.33
C GLU A 499 18.49 -31.94 21.53
N LEU A 500 19.39 -30.96 21.42
CA LEU A 500 20.26 -30.53 22.52
C LEU A 500 19.45 -29.90 23.67
N THR A 501 18.45 -29.09 23.38
CA THR A 501 17.58 -28.51 24.43
C THR A 501 16.69 -29.56 25.09
N GLU A 502 16.11 -30.51 24.35
CA GLU A 502 15.32 -31.59 24.93
C GLU A 502 16.16 -32.56 25.78
N THR A 503 17.37 -32.91 25.34
CA THR A 503 18.29 -33.73 26.14
C THR A 503 18.74 -33.00 27.41
N LYS A 504 19.05 -31.71 27.32
CA LYS A 504 19.38 -30.87 28.48
C LYS A 504 18.19 -30.72 29.43
N TYR A 505 16.98 -30.50 28.92
CA TYR A 505 15.76 -30.41 29.73
C TYR A 505 15.43 -31.74 30.41
N ARG A 506 15.52 -32.88 29.70
CA ARG A 506 15.37 -34.22 30.30
C ARG A 506 16.43 -34.49 31.38
N SER A 507 17.67 -34.04 31.17
CA SER A 507 18.74 -34.18 32.17
C SER A 507 18.46 -33.37 33.44
N VAL A 508 17.92 -32.15 33.30
CA VAL A 508 17.54 -31.28 34.41
C VAL A 508 16.30 -31.82 35.14
N MET A 509 15.29 -32.30 34.41
CA MET A 509 14.11 -32.94 34.99
C MET A 509 14.47 -34.23 35.72
N ASN A 510 15.38 -35.04 35.17
CA ASN A 510 15.90 -36.23 35.84
C ASN A 510 16.72 -35.87 37.09
N ALA A 511 17.51 -34.79 37.04
CA ALA A 511 18.23 -34.28 38.22
C ALA A 511 17.27 -33.77 39.30
N SER A 512 16.20 -33.06 38.92
CA SER A 512 15.15 -32.57 39.83
C SER A 512 14.35 -33.73 40.46
N ALA A 513 14.01 -34.75 39.68
CA ALA A 513 13.35 -35.96 40.17
C ALA A 513 14.26 -36.77 41.11
N ASN A 514 15.57 -36.82 40.84
CA ASN A 514 16.55 -37.44 41.72
C ASN A 514 16.74 -36.64 43.02
N LEU A 515 16.69 -35.30 42.96
CA LEU A 515 16.73 -34.43 44.14
C LEU A 515 15.50 -34.63 45.03
N HIS A 516 14.30 -34.73 44.44
CA HIS A 516 13.06 -35.07 45.16
C HIS A 516 13.14 -36.45 45.82
N LYS A 517 13.71 -37.46 45.14
CA LYS A 517 13.95 -38.79 45.73
C LYS A 517 14.98 -38.76 46.85
N LEU A 518 16.02 -37.93 46.76
CA LEU A 518 17.04 -37.77 47.80
C LEU A 518 16.45 -37.09 49.05
N LEU A 519 15.66 -36.04 48.86
CA LEU A 519 14.93 -35.34 49.93
C LEU A 519 13.92 -36.26 50.62
N ALA A 520 13.21 -37.11 49.87
CA ALA A 520 12.33 -38.12 50.44
C ALA A 520 13.08 -39.16 51.30
N ARG A 521 14.28 -39.58 50.90
CA ARG A 521 15.14 -40.48 51.68
C ARG A 521 15.72 -39.81 52.93
N LEU A 522 16.14 -38.54 52.85
CA LEU A 522 16.58 -37.75 54.00
C LEU A 522 15.46 -37.55 55.03
N ASN A 523 14.24 -37.26 54.56
CA ASN A 523 13.06 -37.17 55.43
C ASN A 523 12.71 -38.51 56.09
N ALA A 524 12.86 -39.64 55.39
CA ALA A 524 12.67 -40.96 55.98
C ALA A 524 13.70 -41.28 57.08
N VAL A 525 14.97 -40.89 56.88
CA VAL A 525 16.04 -41.05 57.88
C VAL A 525 15.82 -40.17 59.11
N LEU A 526 15.38 -38.91 58.91
CA LEU A 526 15.00 -38.00 60.00
C LEU A 526 13.78 -38.51 60.78
N PHE A 527 12.79 -39.11 60.09
CA PHE A 527 11.62 -39.72 60.74
C PHE A 527 12.02 -40.93 61.59
N THR A 528 12.89 -41.81 61.10
CA THR A 528 13.41 -42.93 61.91
C THR A 528 14.24 -42.47 63.11
N SER A 529 14.99 -41.38 62.99
CA SER A 529 15.75 -40.78 64.10
C SER A 529 14.84 -40.16 65.18
N LEU A 530 13.75 -39.50 64.79
CA LEU A 530 12.78 -38.94 65.76
C LEU A 530 11.99 -40.03 66.49
N VAL A 531 11.60 -41.09 65.78
CA VAL A 531 10.89 -42.23 66.37
C VAL A 531 11.81 -42.98 67.34
N TYR A 532 13.09 -43.16 67.02
CA TYR A 532 14.07 -43.79 67.93
C TYR A 532 14.33 -42.96 69.20
N ARG A 533 14.40 -41.62 69.09
CA ARG A 533 14.53 -40.73 70.25
C ARG A 533 13.29 -40.73 71.16
N ASN A 534 12.09 -40.81 70.58
CA ASN A 534 10.85 -40.85 71.36
C ASN A 534 10.61 -42.21 72.02
N ILE A 535 11.09 -43.32 71.45
CA ILE A 535 11.01 -44.65 72.07
C ILE A 535 11.97 -44.76 73.27
N ILE A 536 13.16 -44.15 73.21
CA ILE A 536 14.12 -44.13 74.34
C ILE A 536 13.67 -43.20 75.48
N ALA A 537 12.78 -42.24 75.23
CA ALA A 537 12.21 -41.38 76.28
C ALA A 537 10.98 -42.00 76.99
N VAL A 538 10.45 -43.13 76.48
CA VAL A 538 9.27 -43.84 77.00
C VAL A 538 9.63 -45.16 77.70
N ILE A 539 10.87 -45.64 77.55
CA ILE A 539 11.47 -46.74 78.33
C ILE A 539 12.29 -46.12 79.45
#